data_AF-Q256E6-F1
#
_entry.id   AF-Q256E6-F1
#
_cell.length_a   1.000
_cell.length_b   1.000
_cell.length_c   1.000
_cell.angle_alpha   90.00
_cell.angle_beta   90.00
_cell.angle_gamma   90.00
#
_symmetry.space_group_name_H-M   'P 1'
#
loop_
_entity.id
_entity.type
_entity.pdbx_description
1 polymer ?
#
loop_
_entity_poly.entity_id
_entity_poly.type
_entity_poly.pdbx_seq_one_letter_code
_entity_poly.pdbx_strand_id
1 'polypeptide(L)'
;MLLRKKKSKRSFLLIEVLMSLSLVCLVLMPCLRFYCGVRRSIEEDIINLQLPAVIDNCFFAVEDSMREQMLKGNFPTSGTGELSSVVYTSQGNGIRVPYVYSIDIRKGMRVEANIVKACFADVAIEIFPNQKYTTSVQRSLCVII
;
A
#
# COMPACT_ATOMS: atom_id res chain seq x y z
N MET A 1 -70.56 -6.57 -7.87
CA MET A 1 -69.84 -6.16 -6.63
C MET A 1 -68.54 -6.94 -6.32
N LEU A 2 -68.32 -8.15 -6.83
CA LEU A 2 -67.14 -8.99 -6.52
C LEU A 2 -65.79 -8.47 -7.07
N LEU A 3 -65.78 -7.83 -8.24
CA LEU A 3 -64.55 -7.32 -8.89
C LEU A 3 -63.88 -6.15 -8.13
N ARG A 4 -64.67 -5.31 -7.44
CA ARG A 4 -64.15 -4.16 -6.66
C ARG A 4 -63.39 -4.60 -5.41
N LYS A 5 -63.86 -5.66 -4.73
CA LYS A 5 -63.18 -6.28 -3.58
C LYS A 5 -61.84 -6.92 -3.95
N LYS A 6 -61.74 -7.55 -5.13
CA LYS A 6 -60.50 -8.19 -5.61
C LYS A 6 -59.39 -7.17 -5.91
N LYS A 7 -59.73 -6.02 -6.53
CA LYS A 7 -58.77 -4.91 -6.78
C LYS A 7 -58.26 -4.27 -5.49
N SER A 8 -59.15 -4.02 -4.53
CA SER A 8 -58.80 -3.45 -3.22
C SER A 8 -57.85 -4.35 -2.42
N LYS A 9 -58.10 -5.68 -2.38
CA LYS A 9 -57.19 -6.64 -1.73
C LYS A 9 -55.80 -6.68 -2.38
N ARG A 10 -55.73 -6.55 -3.71
CA ARG A 10 -54.46 -6.56 -4.46
C ARG A 10 -53.63 -5.30 -4.20
N SER A 11 -54.26 -4.13 -4.11
CA SER A 11 -53.59 -2.89 -3.71
C SER A 11 -53.10 -2.94 -2.26
N PHE A 12 -53.86 -3.55 -1.35
CA PHE A 12 -53.45 -3.70 0.05
C PHE A 12 -52.19 -4.56 0.18
N LEU A 13 -52.17 -5.69 -0.53
CA LEU A 13 -51.03 -6.60 -0.58
C LEU A 13 -49.79 -5.95 -1.23
N LEU A 14 -49.99 -5.12 -2.26
CA LEU A 14 -48.91 -4.37 -2.90
C LEU A 14 -48.31 -3.31 -1.96
N ILE A 15 -49.15 -2.65 -1.16
CA ILE A 15 -48.71 -1.67 -0.16
C ILE A 15 -47.92 -2.36 0.96
N GLU A 16 -48.38 -3.50 1.47
CA GLU A 16 -47.63 -4.29 2.47
C GLU A 16 -46.28 -4.75 1.93
N VAL A 17 -46.22 -5.20 0.67
CA VAL A 17 -44.95 -5.59 0.03
C VAL A 17 -44.02 -4.39 -0.12
N LEU A 18 -44.53 -3.23 -0.55
CA LEU A 18 -43.71 -2.00 -0.68
C LEU A 18 -43.22 -1.49 0.68
N MET A 19 -44.06 -1.56 1.71
CA MET A 19 -43.71 -1.17 3.08
C MET A 19 -42.69 -2.12 3.71
N SER A 20 -42.82 -3.42 3.50
CA SER A 20 -41.82 -4.39 3.97
C SER A 20 -40.50 -4.21 3.23
N LEU A 21 -40.52 -3.96 1.91
CA LEU A 21 -39.31 -3.69 1.13
C LEU A 21 -38.63 -2.39 1.56
N SER A 22 -39.40 -1.34 1.83
CA SER A 22 -38.84 -0.05 2.30
C SER A 22 -38.21 -0.17 3.68
N LEU A 23 -38.82 -0.96 4.57
CA LEU A 23 -38.28 -1.24 5.91
C LEU A 23 -36.99 -2.06 5.83
N VAL A 24 -36.95 -3.06 4.96
CA VAL A 24 -35.75 -3.86 4.67
C VAL A 24 -34.62 -2.97 4.13
N CYS A 25 -34.92 -2.07 3.19
CA CYS A 25 -33.94 -1.13 2.65
C CYS A 25 -33.43 -0.13 3.71
N LEU A 26 -34.32 0.37 4.57
CA LEU A 26 -33.98 1.28 5.66
C LEU A 26 -33.03 0.65 6.69
N VAL A 27 -33.16 -0.66 6.93
CA VAL A 27 -32.27 -1.39 7.86
C VAL A 27 -30.98 -1.82 7.15
N LEU A 28 -31.05 -2.33 5.92
CA LEU A 28 -29.89 -2.85 5.20
C LEU A 28 -28.90 -1.74 4.81
N MET A 29 -29.37 -0.57 4.42
CA MET A 29 -28.48 0.52 3.96
C MET A 29 -27.48 0.97 5.04
N PRO A 30 -27.90 1.25 6.30
CA PRO A 30 -26.99 1.51 7.40
C PRO A 30 -26.04 0.34 7.69
N CYS A 31 -26.55 -0.90 7.71
CA CYS A 31 -25.73 -2.10 7.98
C CYS A 31 -24.64 -2.29 6.91
N LEU A 32 -24.97 -2.10 5.63
CA LEU A 32 -24.00 -2.16 4.53
C LEU A 32 -22.97 -1.04 4.64
N ARG A 33 -23.39 0.19 4.92
CA ARG A 33 -22.46 1.31 5.12
C ARG A 33 -21.53 1.07 6.30
N PHE A 34 -22.05 0.58 7.41
CA PHE A 34 -21.27 0.22 8.59
C PHE A 34 -20.25 -0.88 8.26
N TYR A 35 -20.70 -1.98 7.66
CA TYR A 35 -19.82 -3.09 7.32
C TYR A 35 -18.73 -2.69 6.32
N CYS A 36 -19.08 -1.93 5.28
CA CYS A 36 -18.11 -1.40 4.32
C CYS A 36 -17.12 -0.43 4.98
N GLY A 37 -17.57 0.40 5.93
CA GLY A 37 -16.71 1.30 6.70
C GLY A 37 -15.71 0.54 7.58
N VAL A 38 -16.19 -0.44 8.36
CA VAL A 38 -15.35 -1.31 9.20
C VAL A 38 -14.33 -2.05 8.34
N ARG A 39 -14.76 -2.61 7.21
CA ARG A 39 -13.87 -3.32 6.28
C ARG A 39 -12.75 -2.42 5.77
N ARG A 40 -13.05 -1.17 5.36
CA ARG A 40 -12.02 -0.22 4.92
C ARG A 40 -11.05 0.14 6.04
N SER A 41 -11.56 0.37 7.26
CA SER A 41 -10.70 0.64 8.43
C SER A 41 -9.71 -0.50 8.66
N ILE A 42 -10.18 -1.75 8.63
CA ILE A 42 -9.33 -2.93 8.81
C ILE A 42 -8.30 -3.04 7.67
N GLU A 43 -8.70 -2.77 6.42
CA GLU A 43 -7.76 -2.78 5.28
C GLU A 43 -6.68 -1.70 5.43
N GLU A 44 -7.04 -0.49 5.86
CA GLU A 44 -6.09 0.59 6.14
C GLU A 44 -5.14 0.23 7.31
N ASP A 45 -5.67 -0.35 8.39
CA ASP A 45 -4.88 -0.80 9.54
C ASP A 45 -3.88 -1.88 9.15
N ILE A 46 -4.26 -2.80 8.27
CA ILE A 46 -3.38 -3.86 7.76
C ILE A 46 -2.23 -3.31 6.91
N ILE A 47 -2.49 -2.26 6.12
CA ILE A 47 -1.44 -1.58 5.34
C ILE A 47 -0.46 -0.89 6.31
N ASN A 48 -0.99 -0.17 7.30
CA ASN A 48 -0.17 0.52 8.30
C ASN A 48 0.67 -0.46 9.13
N LEU A 49 0.12 -1.64 9.45
CA LEU A 49 0.83 -2.69 10.20
C LEU A 49 2.01 -3.27 9.39
N GLN A 50 1.89 -3.34 8.07
CA GLN A 50 2.94 -3.84 7.18
C GLN A 50 3.96 -2.78 6.77
N LEU A 51 3.62 -1.49 6.93
CA LEU A 51 4.46 -0.38 6.47
C LEU A 51 5.91 -0.42 7.02
N PRO A 52 6.17 -0.75 8.30
CA PRO A 52 7.55 -0.89 8.79
C PRO A 52 8.35 -1.97 8.05
N ALA A 53 7.74 -3.15 7.81
CA ALA A 53 8.38 -4.23 7.08
C ALA A 53 8.61 -3.87 5.60
N VAL A 54 7.69 -3.10 5.00
CA VAL A 54 7.87 -2.55 3.65
C VAL A 54 9.06 -1.62 3.61
N ILE A 55 9.18 -0.70 4.57
CA ILE A 55 10.31 0.23 4.67
C ILE A 55 11.62 -0.54 4.73
N ASP A 56 11.72 -1.54 5.61
CA ASP A 56 12.92 -2.38 5.75
C ASP A 56 13.28 -3.10 4.45
N ASN A 57 12.28 -3.72 3.80
CA ASN A 57 12.47 -4.39 2.51
C ASN A 57 12.94 -3.42 1.41
N CYS A 58 12.45 -2.18 1.40
CA CYS A 58 12.91 -1.18 0.44
C CYS A 58 14.40 -0.83 0.69
N PHE A 59 14.82 -0.68 1.94
CA PHE A 59 16.24 -0.44 2.25
C PHE A 59 17.13 -1.63 1.88
N PHE A 60 16.69 -2.87 2.12
CA PHE A 60 17.44 -4.06 1.70
C PHE A 60 17.57 -4.15 0.17
N ALA A 61 16.51 -3.86 -0.57
CA ALA A 61 16.57 -3.83 -2.04
C ALA A 61 17.55 -2.77 -2.56
N VAL A 62 17.61 -1.61 -1.92
CA VAL A 62 18.60 -0.57 -2.23
C VAL A 62 20.01 -1.05 -1.89
N GLU A 63 20.20 -1.68 -0.73
CA GLU A 63 21.49 -2.25 -0.32
C GLU A 63 22.01 -3.29 -1.33
N ASP A 64 21.16 -4.22 -1.77
CA ASP A 64 21.51 -5.24 -2.75
C ASP A 64 21.89 -4.61 -4.11
N SER A 65 21.14 -3.60 -4.54
CA SER A 65 21.45 -2.83 -5.76
C SER A 65 22.80 -2.11 -5.64
N MET A 66 23.10 -1.51 -4.49
CA MET A 66 24.40 -0.89 -4.22
C MET A 66 25.53 -1.92 -4.23
N ARG A 67 25.31 -3.10 -3.65
CA ARG A 67 26.29 -4.20 -3.63
C ARG A 67 26.60 -4.67 -5.05
N GLU A 68 25.59 -4.83 -5.91
CA GLU A 68 25.81 -5.16 -7.31
C GLU A 68 26.59 -4.07 -8.06
N GLN A 69 26.30 -2.79 -7.82
CA GLN A 69 27.00 -1.67 -8.46
C GLN A 69 28.48 -1.63 -8.03
N MET A 70 28.75 -1.83 -6.73
CA MET A 70 30.10 -1.92 -6.18
C MET A 70 30.91 -3.08 -6.77
N LEU A 71 30.28 -4.25 -7.00
CA LEU A 71 30.90 -5.41 -7.68
C LEU A 71 31.23 -5.13 -9.15
N LYS A 72 30.38 -4.36 -9.84
CA LYS A 72 30.59 -3.95 -11.24
C LYS A 72 31.58 -2.79 -11.38
N GLY A 73 32.06 -2.23 -10.26
CA GLY A 73 32.95 -1.07 -10.23
C GLY A 73 32.29 0.25 -10.60
N ASN A 74 30.95 0.27 -10.72
CA ASN A 74 30.20 1.49 -10.93
C ASN A 74 29.86 2.10 -9.55
N PHE A 75 30.54 3.17 -9.18
CA PHE A 75 30.37 3.79 -7.87
C PHE A 75 30.17 5.31 -8.01
N PRO A 76 28.94 5.74 -8.36
CA PRO A 76 28.62 7.16 -8.46
C PRO A 76 28.61 7.82 -7.07
N THR A 77 28.65 9.15 -7.03
CA THR A 77 28.53 9.91 -5.77
C THR A 77 27.10 9.96 -5.25
N SER A 78 26.12 9.83 -6.14
CA SER A 78 24.70 9.81 -5.79
C SER A 78 23.90 9.04 -6.84
N GLY A 79 22.67 8.68 -6.50
CA GLY A 79 21.75 8.01 -7.41
C GLY A 79 20.30 8.16 -6.99
N THR A 80 19.39 8.02 -7.94
CA THR A 80 17.96 7.98 -7.69
C THR A 80 17.33 6.84 -8.48
N GLY A 81 16.20 6.33 -8.01
CA GLY A 81 15.46 5.30 -8.73
C GLY A 81 14.05 5.13 -8.22
N GLU A 82 13.24 4.42 -9.01
CA GLU A 82 11.86 4.08 -8.69
C GLU A 82 11.70 2.57 -8.70
N LEU A 83 11.07 2.04 -7.66
CA LEU A 83 10.84 0.63 -7.44
C LEU A 83 9.43 0.43 -6.87
N SER A 84 9.06 -0.83 -6.67
CA SER A 84 7.79 -1.18 -6.02
C SER A 84 7.96 -2.32 -5.05
N SER A 85 7.25 -2.25 -3.93
CA SER A 85 7.10 -3.33 -2.96
C SER A 85 5.68 -3.87 -3.01
N VAL A 86 5.44 -5.07 -2.49
CA VAL A 86 4.11 -5.69 -2.46
C VAL A 86 3.65 -5.84 -1.01
N VAL A 87 2.45 -5.37 -0.74
CA VAL A 87 1.75 -5.51 0.55
C VAL A 87 0.53 -6.39 0.34
N TYR A 88 0.15 -7.21 1.31
CA TYR A 88 -1.00 -8.11 1.16
C TYR A 88 -2.19 -7.63 1.99
N THR A 89 -3.39 -7.65 1.41
CA THR A 89 -4.63 -7.40 2.16
C THR A 89 -4.98 -8.62 3.04
N SER A 90 -5.96 -8.46 3.94
CA SER A 90 -6.55 -9.58 4.71
C SER A 90 -7.08 -10.72 3.83
N GLN A 91 -7.37 -10.44 2.56
CA GLN A 91 -7.86 -11.43 1.59
C GLN A 91 -6.73 -12.08 0.78
N GLY A 92 -5.46 -11.74 1.07
CA GLY A 92 -4.30 -12.24 0.34
C GLY A 92 -4.07 -11.56 -1.01
N ASN A 93 -4.80 -10.48 -1.32
CA ASN A 93 -4.59 -9.74 -2.56
C ASN A 93 -3.34 -8.85 -2.42
N GLY A 94 -2.41 -8.97 -3.37
CA GLY A 94 -1.22 -8.13 -3.42
C GLY A 94 -1.53 -6.73 -3.94
N ILE A 95 -1.19 -5.72 -3.15
CA ILE A 95 -1.20 -4.29 -3.51
C ILE A 95 0.24 -3.88 -3.80
N ARG A 96 0.47 -3.29 -4.97
CA ARG A 96 1.78 -2.70 -5.30
C ARG A 96 1.90 -1.34 -4.64
N VAL A 97 2.96 -1.18 -3.87
CA VAL A 97 3.34 0.04 -3.19
C VAL A 97 4.54 0.64 -3.92
N PRO A 98 4.33 1.71 -4.73
CA PRO A 98 5.43 2.38 -5.39
C PRO A 98 6.29 3.14 -4.38
N TYR A 99 7.60 3.14 -4.60
CA TYR A 99 8.52 3.97 -3.84
C TYR A 99 9.64 4.52 -4.71
N VAL A 100 10.10 5.72 -4.37
CA VAL A 100 11.27 6.36 -4.95
C VAL A 100 12.37 6.35 -3.90
N TYR A 101 13.61 6.13 -4.32
CA TYR A 101 14.75 6.23 -3.44
C TYR A 101 15.78 7.22 -3.99
N SER A 102 16.50 7.85 -3.08
CA SER A 102 17.70 8.62 -3.37
C SER A 102 18.84 8.15 -2.48
N ILE A 103 20.04 8.12 -3.04
CA ILE A 103 21.26 7.65 -2.40
C ILE A 103 22.27 8.78 -2.51
N ASP A 104 22.86 9.14 -1.38
CA ASP A 104 24.00 10.04 -1.30
C ASP A 104 25.18 9.30 -0.67
N ILE A 105 26.21 9.02 -1.48
CA ILE A 105 27.35 8.21 -1.05
C ILE A 105 28.40 9.13 -0.45
N ARG A 106 28.54 9.07 0.88
CA ARG A 106 29.50 9.91 1.61
C ARG A 106 30.94 9.42 1.45
N LYS A 107 31.15 8.10 1.48
CA LYS A 107 32.50 7.52 1.46
C LYS A 107 32.49 6.10 0.89
N GLY A 108 33.44 5.79 0.02
CA GLY A 108 33.75 4.44 -0.44
C GLY A 108 35.18 4.04 -0.09
N MET A 109 35.38 2.82 0.38
CA MET A 109 36.68 2.20 0.61
C MET A 109 36.99 1.27 -0.54
N ARG A 110 38.04 1.59 -1.31
CA ARG A 110 38.51 0.78 -2.45
C ARG A 110 39.70 -0.07 -2.03
N VAL A 111 39.75 -1.31 -2.49
CA VAL A 111 40.90 -2.22 -2.28
C VAL A 111 41.71 -2.36 -3.57
N GLU A 112 41.01 -2.44 -4.71
CA GLU A 112 41.59 -2.43 -6.05
C GLU A 112 41.01 -1.27 -6.86
N ALA A 113 41.62 -0.93 -8.00
CA ALA A 113 41.24 0.24 -8.81
C ALA A 113 39.75 0.28 -9.17
N ASN A 114 39.11 -0.90 -9.31
CA ASN A 114 37.71 -1.03 -9.75
C ASN A 114 36.76 -1.65 -8.71
N ILE A 115 37.23 -2.10 -7.54
CA ILE A 115 36.36 -2.77 -6.56
C ILE A 115 36.27 -1.94 -5.27
N VAL A 116 35.05 -1.52 -4.95
CA VAL A 116 34.72 -0.86 -3.68
C VAL A 116 34.32 -1.93 -2.67
N LYS A 117 35.08 -2.12 -1.60
CA LYS A 117 34.84 -3.17 -0.60
C LYS A 117 33.81 -2.76 0.47
N ALA A 118 33.74 -1.47 0.76
CA ALA A 118 32.73 -0.93 1.67
C ALA A 118 32.31 0.47 1.24
N CYS A 119 31.04 0.83 1.44
CA CYS A 119 30.59 2.20 1.32
C CYS A 119 29.65 2.62 2.44
N PHE A 120 29.70 3.91 2.76
CA PHE A 120 28.74 4.57 3.63
C PHE A 120 27.91 5.53 2.80
N ALA A 121 26.59 5.37 2.86
CA ALA A 121 25.65 6.18 2.11
C ALA A 121 24.45 6.57 2.98
N ASP A 122 23.89 7.74 2.73
CA ASP A 122 22.55 8.06 3.20
C ASP A 122 21.55 7.68 2.12
N VAL A 123 20.51 6.97 2.53
CA VAL A 123 19.43 6.57 1.65
C VAL A 123 18.15 7.18 2.18
N ALA A 124 17.45 7.91 1.33
CA ALA A 124 16.09 8.36 1.59
C ALA A 124 15.13 7.59 0.69
N ILE A 125 14.00 7.16 1.26
CA ILE A 125 12.95 6.41 0.57
C ILE A 125 11.64 7.13 0.78
N GLU A 126 10.95 7.40 -0.32
CA GLU A 126 9.60 7.97 -0.34
C GLU A 126 8.62 6.92 -0.83
N ILE A 127 7.72 6.50 0.06
CA ILE A 127 6.66 5.53 -0.20
C ILE A 127 5.38 6.26 -0.56
N PHE A 128 4.69 5.78 -1.61
CA PHE A 128 3.53 6.44 -2.22
C PHE A 128 3.83 7.87 -2.71
N PRO A 129 4.85 8.04 -3.58
CA PRO A 129 5.22 9.35 -4.11
C PRO A 129 4.00 10.02 -4.78
N ASN A 130 3.88 11.34 -4.60
CA ASN A 130 2.79 12.17 -5.14
C ASN A 130 1.38 11.82 -4.63
N GLN A 131 1.26 11.04 -3.55
CA GLN A 131 -0.02 10.77 -2.88
C GLN A 131 -0.18 11.61 -1.62
N LYS A 132 -1.43 11.84 -1.23
CA LYS A 132 -1.79 12.62 -0.03
C LYS A 132 -1.17 12.05 1.27
N TYR A 133 -0.89 10.74 1.29
CA TYR A 133 -0.29 10.04 2.43
C TYR A 133 1.11 9.51 2.07
N THR A 134 1.99 10.40 1.62
CA THR A 134 3.40 10.06 1.34
C THR A 134 4.15 9.81 2.66
N THR A 135 4.93 8.73 2.73
CA THR A 135 5.81 8.46 3.88
C THR A 135 7.27 8.55 3.43
N SER A 136 8.05 9.44 4.05
CA SER A 136 9.48 9.59 3.77
C SER A 136 10.30 9.10 4.95
N VAL A 137 11.28 8.24 4.67
CA VAL A 137 12.18 7.66 5.68
C VAL A 137 13.61 7.76 5.19
N GLN A 138 14.52 8.18 6.06
CA GLN A 138 15.95 8.26 5.77
C GLN A 138 16.73 7.36 6.73
N ARG A 139 17.70 6.61 6.20
CA ARG A 139 18.65 5.81 6.99
C ARG A 139 20.03 5.91 6.37
N SER A 140 21.06 5.86 7.21
CA SER A 140 22.43 5.67 6.75
C SER A 140 22.73 4.18 6.66
N LEU A 141 23.26 3.74 5.52
CA LEU A 141 23.63 2.36 5.23
C LEU A 141 25.15 2.22 5.16
N CYS A 142 25.66 1.11 5.69
CA CYS A 142 27.02 0.66 5.44
C CYS A 142 26.96 -0.62 4.62
N VAL A 143 27.24 -0.52 3.33
CA VAL A 143 27.23 -1.65 2.40
C VAL A 143 28.63 -2.23 2.30
N ILE A 144 28.77 -3.55 2.46
CA ILE A 144 30.05 -4.25 2.46
C ILE A 144 29.96 -5.42 1.47
N ILE A 145 31.06 -5.69 0.75
CA ILE A 145 31.27 -6.87 -0.10
C ILE A 145 32.28 -7.82 0.56
#